data_AF-A0A060PH59-F1
#
_entry.id   AF-A0A060PH59-F1
#
_cell.length_a   1.000
_cell.length_b   1.000
_cell.length_c   1.000
_cell.angle_alpha   90.00
_cell.angle_beta   90.00
_cell.angle_gamma   90.00
#
_symmetry.space_group_name_H-M   'P 1'
#
loop_
_entity.id
_entity.type
_entity.pdbx_description
1 polymer ?
#
loop_
_entity_poly.entity_id
_entity_poly.type
_entity_poly.pdbx_seq_one_letter_code
_entity_poly.pdbx_strand_id
1 'polypeptide(L)'
;MHSQTPVVDAVIRSRKAVRLFLPDAVAREEIVDILDVARSAPSNSNTQPWHVHVLGGSIKGQLSAALARAHVEDRHPPLQHFPSPLLGACQPRQEDFGARYYGALGINKEDAAARSRASGRNFDFSVHPLA
;
A
#
# COMPACT_ATOMS: atom_id res chain seq x y z
N MET A 1 -11.70 -29.76 -15.61
CA MET A 1 -11.25 -28.68 -14.71
C MET A 1 -9.85 -28.27 -15.14
N HIS A 2 -9.60 -26.98 -15.37
CA HIS A 2 -8.27 -26.54 -15.76
C HIS A 2 -7.30 -26.76 -14.59
N SER A 3 -6.20 -27.49 -14.86
CA SER A 3 -5.23 -27.93 -13.84
C SER A 3 -4.59 -26.79 -13.02
N GLN A 4 -4.76 -25.54 -13.43
CA GLN A 4 -4.13 -24.36 -12.85
C GLN A 4 -5.07 -23.52 -11.95
N THR A 5 -6.38 -23.78 -11.98
CA THR A 5 -7.37 -23.03 -11.19
C THR A 5 -7.04 -22.99 -9.69
N PRO A 6 -6.60 -24.08 -9.04
CA PRO A 6 -6.28 -24.05 -7.61
C PRO A 6 -5.12 -23.11 -7.24
N VAL A 7 -4.14 -22.94 -8.13
CA VAL A 7 -2.96 -22.07 -7.90
C VAL A 7 -3.37 -20.60 -7.94
N VAL A 8 -4.14 -20.21 -8.96
CA VAL A 8 -4.63 -18.83 -9.10
C VAL A 8 -5.52 -18.44 -7.90
N ASP A 9 -6.43 -19.33 -7.52
CA ASP A 9 -7.29 -19.17 -6.35
C ASP A 9 -6.49 -18.95 -5.06
N ALA A 10 -5.43 -19.74 -4.86
CA ALA A 10 -4.57 -19.65 -3.68
C ALA A 10 -3.81 -18.32 -3.64
N VAL A 11 -3.28 -17.85 -4.76
CA VAL A 11 -2.58 -16.55 -4.86
C VAL A 11 -3.55 -15.40 -4.52
N ILE A 12 -4.76 -15.40 -5.07
CA ILE A 12 -5.75 -14.36 -4.82
C ILE A 12 -6.17 -14.33 -3.34
N ARG A 13 -6.46 -15.49 -2.74
CA ARG A 13 -6.94 -15.59 -1.36
C ARG A 13 -5.85 -15.33 -0.31
N SER A 14 -4.59 -15.65 -0.61
CA SER A 14 -3.47 -15.44 0.32
C SER A 14 -2.95 -14.00 0.36
N ARG A 15 -3.20 -13.21 -0.68
CA ARG A 15 -2.77 -11.82 -0.77
C ARG A 15 -3.36 -10.98 0.37
N LYS A 16 -2.48 -10.31 1.11
CA LYS A 16 -2.83 -9.41 2.22
C LYS A 16 -2.12 -8.07 2.07
N ALA A 17 -2.68 -7.01 2.67
CA ALA A 17 -2.02 -5.72 2.79
C ALA A 17 -0.93 -5.82 3.87
N VAL A 18 0.28 -6.20 3.46
CA VAL A 18 1.46 -6.27 4.32
C VAL A 18 1.92 -4.86 4.67
N ARG A 19 2.15 -4.60 5.96
CA ARG A 19 2.56 -3.30 6.52
C ARG A 19 3.84 -3.41 7.35
N LEU A 20 4.60 -4.48 7.16
CA LEU A 20 5.95 -4.62 7.69
C LEU A 20 6.75 -5.53 6.77
N PHE A 21 7.93 -5.09 6.32
CA PHE A 21 8.77 -5.83 5.38
C PHE A 21 10.17 -6.03 5.96
N LEU A 22 10.77 -7.18 5.67
CA LEU A 22 12.16 -7.44 6.01
C LEU A 22 13.10 -6.56 5.16
N PRO A 23 14.35 -6.33 5.59
CA PRO A 23 15.30 -5.48 4.85
C PRO A 23 15.82 -6.12 3.56
N ASP A 24 15.48 -7.39 3.28
CA ASP A 24 15.88 -8.12 2.08
C ASP A 24 15.40 -7.41 0.81
N ALA A 25 16.36 -7.13 -0.08
CA ALA A 25 16.07 -6.55 -1.38
C ALA A 25 15.51 -7.62 -2.33
N VAL A 26 14.51 -7.24 -3.12
CA VAL A 26 14.02 -8.04 -4.26
C VAL A 26 14.99 -7.88 -5.42
N ALA A 27 15.34 -8.97 -6.11
CA ALA A 27 16.26 -8.90 -7.25
C ALA A 27 15.64 -8.09 -8.39
N ARG A 28 16.48 -7.42 -9.17
CA ARG A 28 16.00 -6.57 -10.28
C ARG A 28 15.24 -7.39 -11.31
N GLU A 29 15.74 -8.59 -11.59
CA GLU A 29 15.17 -9.55 -12.54
C GLU A 29 13.76 -9.96 -12.09
N GLU A 30 13.58 -10.27 -10.80
CA GLU A 30 12.26 -10.59 -10.24
C GLU A 30 11.26 -9.43 -10.39
N ILE A 31 11.70 -8.18 -10.18
CA ILE A 31 10.83 -7.01 -10.37
C ILE A 31 10.43 -6.87 -11.84
N VAL A 32 11.39 -7.07 -12.76
CA VAL A 32 11.11 -7.01 -14.21
C VAL A 32 10.12 -8.09 -14.61
N ASP A 33 10.31 -9.32 -14.12
CA ASP A 33 9.41 -10.45 -14.41
C ASP A 33 7.98 -10.18 -13.88
N ILE A 34 7.85 -9.62 -12.67
CA ILE A 34 6.56 -9.22 -12.11
C ILE A 34 5.87 -8.17 -13.00
N LEU A 35 6.62 -7.16 -13.47
CA LEU A 35 6.08 -6.10 -14.32
C LEU A 35 5.70 -6.63 -15.73
N ASP A 36 6.47 -7.58 -16.26
CA ASP A 36 6.13 -8.24 -17.53
C ASP A 36 4.84 -9.06 -17.43
N VAL A 37 4.62 -9.76 -16.32
CA VAL A 37 3.32 -10.41 -16.07
C VAL A 37 2.21 -9.37 -15.91
N ALA A 38 2.44 -8.32 -15.12
CA ALA A 38 1.44 -7.30 -14.80
C ALA A 38 0.93 -6.53 -16.03
N ARG A 39 1.81 -6.28 -17.02
CA ARG A 39 1.43 -5.57 -18.25
C ARG A 39 0.43 -6.33 -19.12
N SER A 40 0.18 -7.61 -18.83
CA SER A 40 -0.83 -8.43 -19.51
C SER A 40 -2.27 -8.11 -19.08
N ALA A 41 -2.47 -7.22 -18.10
CA ALA A 41 -3.79 -6.76 -17.71
C ALA A 41 -4.53 -6.14 -18.92
N PRO A 42 -5.82 -6.41 -19.12
CA PRO A 42 -6.58 -5.77 -20.18
C PRO A 42 -6.78 -4.28 -19.88
N SER A 43 -6.88 -3.47 -20.94
CA SER A 43 -7.22 -2.05 -20.84
C SER A 43 -8.15 -1.66 -21.99
N ASN A 44 -8.93 -0.59 -21.79
CA ASN A 44 -9.84 -0.08 -22.84
C ASN A 44 -9.04 0.18 -24.12
N SER A 45 -9.47 -0.46 -25.22
CA SER A 45 -8.79 -0.43 -26.52
C SER A 45 -7.28 -0.75 -26.46
N ASN A 46 -6.86 -1.57 -25.49
CA ASN A 46 -5.47 -1.93 -25.23
C ASN A 46 -4.50 -0.73 -25.12
N THR A 47 -4.98 0.39 -24.57
CA THR A 47 -4.22 1.64 -24.44
C THR A 47 -3.03 1.54 -23.48
N GLN A 48 -3.04 0.58 -22.56
CA GLN A 48 -1.96 0.31 -21.60
C GLN A 48 -1.45 1.60 -20.91
N PRO A 49 -2.34 2.37 -20.26
CA PRO A 49 -2.02 3.74 -19.83
C PRO A 49 -1.05 3.80 -18.63
N TRP A 50 -0.65 2.65 -18.10
CA TRP A 50 0.21 2.58 -16.92
C TRP A 50 1.64 3.04 -17.24
N HIS A 51 2.15 3.92 -16.40
CA HIS A 51 3.57 4.26 -16.33
C HIS A 51 4.07 3.96 -14.92
N VAL A 52 5.14 3.15 -14.82
CA VAL A 52 5.62 2.64 -13.53
C VAL A 52 7.04 3.12 -13.28
N HIS A 53 7.24 3.77 -12.14
CA HIS A 53 8.56 4.11 -11.62
C HIS A 53 8.94 3.14 -10.51
N VAL A 54 10.06 2.44 -10.68
CA VAL A 54 10.63 1.56 -9.65
C VAL A 54 11.77 2.30 -8.96
N LEU A 55 11.66 2.46 -7.65
CA LEU A 55 12.68 3.13 -6.83
C LEU A 55 13.30 2.14 -5.86
N GLY A 56 14.62 2.08 -5.83
CA GLY A 56 15.41 1.28 -4.90
C GLY A 56 16.49 2.11 -4.21
N GLY A 57 17.16 1.51 -3.24
CA GLY A 57 18.33 2.08 -2.56
C GLY A 57 18.11 3.51 -2.04
N SER A 58 19.11 4.37 -2.26
CA SER A 58 19.14 5.74 -1.74
C SER A 58 18.03 6.63 -2.29
N ILE A 59 17.63 6.45 -3.55
CA ILE A 59 16.59 7.27 -4.18
C ILE A 59 15.22 7.01 -3.52
N LYS A 60 14.90 5.75 -3.22
CA LYS A 60 13.69 5.42 -2.43
C LYS A 60 13.75 6.11 -1.06
N GLY A 61 14.90 6.08 -0.39
CA GLY A 61 15.09 6.73 0.90
C GLY A 61 14.89 8.24 0.86
N GLN A 62 15.41 8.91 -0.19
CA GLN A 62 15.21 10.34 -0.38
C GLN A 62 13.73 10.71 -0.59
N LEU A 63 13.00 9.91 -1.39
CA LEU A 63 11.57 10.09 -1.59
C LEU A 63 10.79 9.87 -0.28
N SER A 64 11.10 8.80 0.44
CA SER A 64 10.50 8.49 1.75
C SER A 64 10.68 9.66 2.73
N ALA A 65 11.91 10.17 2.88
CA ALA A 65 12.20 11.29 3.76
C ALA A 65 11.46 12.58 3.35
N ALA A 66 11.36 12.85 2.04
CA ALA A 66 10.64 14.01 1.53
C ALA A 66 9.14 13.94 1.82
N LEU A 67 8.52 12.78 1.62
CA LEU A 67 7.10 12.54 1.88
C LEU A 67 6.78 12.55 3.38
N ALA A 68 7.61 11.92 4.20
CA ALA A 68 7.45 11.92 5.66
C ALA A 68 7.50 13.34 6.23
N ARG A 69 8.45 14.16 5.76
CA ARG A 69 8.53 15.58 6.13
C ARG A 69 7.29 16.36 5.69
N ALA A 70 6.82 16.16 4.45
CA ALA A 70 5.62 16.83 3.96
C ALA A 70 4.36 16.46 4.78
N HIS A 71 4.27 15.23 5.27
CA HIS A 71 3.20 14.78 6.18
C HIS A 71 3.27 15.44 7.55
N VAL A 72 4.46 15.51 8.16
CA VAL A 72 4.66 16.17 9.46
C VAL A 72 4.38 17.68 9.38
N GLU A 73 4.74 18.31 8.27
CA GLU A 73 4.55 19.75 8.03
C GLU A 73 3.16 20.08 7.45
N ASP A 74 2.28 19.08 7.25
CA ASP A 74 0.95 19.22 6.63
C ASP A 74 0.97 19.98 5.29
N ARG A 75 2.00 19.75 4.46
CA ARG A 75 2.23 20.43 3.18
C ARG A 75 1.65 19.69 1.97
N HIS A 76 0.73 18.76 2.18
CA HIS A 76 0.10 18.01 1.10
C HIS A 76 -1.39 18.38 0.99
N PRO A 77 -1.98 18.33 -0.23
CA PRO A 77 -3.43 18.46 -0.35
C PRO A 77 -4.13 17.31 0.41
N PRO A 78 -5.38 17.51 0.84
CA PRO A 78 -6.18 16.43 1.39
C PRO A 78 -6.21 15.22 0.44
N LEU A 79 -6.01 14.02 0.97
CA LEU A 79 -5.98 12.80 0.17
C LEU A 79 -7.40 12.48 -0.35
N GLN A 80 -7.67 12.77 -1.62
CA GLN A 80 -8.95 12.49 -2.28
C GLN A 80 -8.90 11.16 -3.04
N HIS A 81 -9.01 10.04 -2.31
CA HIS A 81 -9.00 8.69 -2.91
C HIS A 81 -10.26 7.89 -2.57
N PHE A 82 -11.17 8.44 -1.77
CA PHE A 82 -12.49 7.87 -1.53
C PHE A 82 -13.58 8.73 -2.19
N PRO A 83 -14.68 8.10 -2.66
CA PRO A 83 -15.88 8.85 -3.01
C PRO A 83 -16.40 9.61 -1.79
N SER A 84 -16.91 10.82 -2.02
CA SER A 84 -17.55 11.65 -1.00
C SER A 84 -18.95 12.05 -1.47
N PRO A 85 -20.03 11.51 -0.87
CA PRO A 85 -20.03 10.60 0.27
C PRO A 85 -19.56 9.18 -0.07
N LEU A 86 -19.09 8.44 0.93
CA LEU A 86 -18.89 7.00 0.81
C LEU A 86 -20.23 6.31 0.56
N LEU A 87 -20.22 5.28 -0.28
CA LEU A 87 -21.39 4.41 -0.45
C LEU A 87 -21.74 3.79 0.90
N GLY A 88 -23.02 3.81 1.28
CA GLY A 88 -23.46 3.40 2.63
C GLY A 88 -23.00 1.99 3.03
N ALA A 89 -22.95 1.04 2.10
CA ALA A 89 -22.45 -0.32 2.35
C ALA A 89 -20.94 -0.40 2.62
N CYS A 90 -20.17 0.62 2.24
CA CYS A 90 -18.72 0.68 2.44
C CYS A 90 -18.35 1.32 3.77
N GLN A 91 -19.19 2.19 4.34
CA GLN A 91 -18.88 2.90 5.57
C GLN A 91 -18.61 1.96 6.76
N PRO A 92 -19.47 0.97 7.08
CA PRO A 92 -19.20 0.04 8.18
C PRO A 92 -17.91 -0.77 7.99
N ARG A 93 -17.54 -1.07 6.74
CA ARG A 93 -16.30 -1.80 6.40
C ARG A 93 -15.07 -0.95 6.64
N GLN A 94 -15.13 0.34 6.30
CA GLN A 94 -14.04 1.29 6.56
C GLN A 94 -13.85 1.50 8.07
N GLU A 95 -14.94 1.60 8.82
CA GLU A 95 -14.92 1.73 10.28
C GLU A 95 -14.35 0.48 10.96
N ASP A 96 -14.79 -0.73 10.57
CA ASP A 96 -14.25 -2.01 11.05
C ASP A 96 -12.75 -2.15 10.74
N PHE A 97 -12.34 -1.80 9.51
CA PHE A 97 -10.92 -1.79 9.14
C PHE A 97 -10.12 -0.86 10.06
N GLY A 98 -10.59 0.38 10.26
CA GLY A 98 -9.92 1.34 11.13
C GLY A 98 -9.79 0.83 12.57
N ALA A 99 -10.86 0.26 13.12
CA ALA A 99 -10.87 -0.30 14.47
C ALA A 99 -9.84 -1.45 14.62
N ARG A 100 -9.83 -2.40 13.67
CA ARG A 100 -8.89 -3.53 13.69
C ARG A 100 -7.45 -3.08 13.49
N TYR A 101 -7.20 -2.20 12.52
CA TYR A 101 -5.87 -1.74 12.18
C TYR A 101 -5.23 -0.96 13.33
N TYR A 102 -5.91 0.07 13.84
CA TYR A 102 -5.37 0.86 14.95
C TYR A 102 -5.36 0.07 16.27
N GLY A 103 -6.36 -0.78 16.50
CA GLY A 103 -6.38 -1.68 17.66
C GLY A 103 -5.18 -2.63 17.70
N ALA A 104 -4.81 -3.23 16.57
CA ALA A 104 -3.62 -4.09 16.47
C ALA A 104 -2.29 -3.33 16.73
N LEU A 105 -2.29 -2.00 16.56
CA LEU A 105 -1.15 -1.14 16.87
C LEU A 105 -1.19 -0.58 18.31
N GLY A 106 -2.20 -0.93 19.11
CA GLY A 106 -2.41 -0.37 20.44
C GLY A 106 -2.81 1.12 20.43
N ILE A 107 -3.32 1.61 19.30
CA ILE A 107 -3.66 3.03 19.11
C ILE A 107 -5.15 3.23 19.39
N ASN A 108 -5.43 4.04 20.41
CA ASN A 108 -6.78 4.42 20.78
C ASN A 108 -7.46 5.25 19.65
N LYS A 109 -8.79 5.20 19.56
CA LYS A 109 -9.54 5.83 18.47
C LYS A 109 -9.50 7.37 18.53
N GLU A 110 -9.46 7.91 19.73
CA GLU A 110 -9.43 9.33 20.05
C GLU A 110 -8.01 9.93 19.94
N ASP A 111 -6.96 9.10 19.91
CA ASP A 111 -5.56 9.56 19.74
C ASP A 111 -5.25 9.89 18.28
N ALA A 112 -5.68 11.08 17.85
CA ALA A 112 -5.44 11.61 16.52
C ALA A 112 -3.93 11.71 16.19
N ALA A 113 -3.08 12.01 17.17
CA ALA A 113 -1.65 12.17 16.96
C ALA A 113 -0.96 10.82 16.69
N ALA A 114 -1.28 9.77 17.46
CA ALA A 114 -0.77 8.42 17.21
C ALA A 114 -1.27 7.86 15.88
N ARG A 115 -2.53 8.12 15.52
CA ARG A 115 -3.08 7.77 14.21
C ARG A 115 -2.35 8.48 13.08
N SER A 116 -2.07 9.78 13.22
CA SER A 116 -1.26 10.53 12.26
C SER A 116 0.14 9.95 12.11
N ARG A 117 0.83 9.61 13.22
CA ARG A 117 2.14 8.92 13.17
C ARG A 117 2.05 7.56 12.48
N ALA A 118 0.98 6.80 12.72
CA ALA A 118 0.76 5.51 12.05
C ALA A 118 0.50 5.66 10.55
N SER A 119 -0.26 6.68 10.14
CA SER A 119 -0.45 7.03 8.71
C SER A 119 0.86 7.47 8.06
N GLY A 120 1.70 8.21 8.78
CA GLY A 120 3.01 8.65 8.29
C GLY A 120 3.94 7.50 7.91
N ARG A 121 3.78 6.31 8.52
CA ARG A 121 4.54 5.11 8.16
C ARG A 121 4.28 4.62 6.73
N ASN A 122 3.17 5.01 6.10
CA ASN A 122 2.90 4.67 4.70
C ASN A 122 3.95 5.25 3.74
N PHE A 123 4.58 6.37 4.11
CA PHE A 123 5.57 7.05 3.27
C PHE A 123 6.95 6.40 3.28
N ASP A 124 7.17 5.40 4.14
CA ASP A 124 8.44 4.69 4.22
C ASP A 124 8.56 3.57 3.17
N PHE A 125 7.44 3.11 2.60
CA PHE A 125 7.37 2.01 1.60
C PHE A 125 8.09 0.72 2.02
N SER A 126 8.50 0.62 3.28
CA SER A 126 9.35 -0.37 3.91
C SER A 126 9.17 -0.10 5.39
N VAL A 127 9.25 -1.12 6.23
CA VAL A 127 8.97 -0.91 7.65
C VAL A 127 10.06 -1.65 8.37
N HIS A 128 10.97 -0.90 8.97
CA HIS A 128 11.98 -1.46 9.84
C HIS A 128 11.32 -2.01 11.11
N PRO A 129 11.84 -3.11 11.70
CA PRO A 129 11.41 -3.54 13.01
C PRO A 129 11.67 -2.43 14.03
N LEU A 130 10.78 -2.31 15.02
CA LEU A 130 11.10 -1.60 16.26
C LEU A 130 12.35 -2.27 16.86
N ALA A 131 13.38 -1.49 17.14
CA ALA A 131 14.40 -1.89 18.11
C ALA A 131 13.79 -2.00 19.51
#